data_AF-A0A0W0WGK7-F1
#
_entry.id   AF-A0A0W0WGK7-F1
#
_cell.length_a   1.000
_cell.length_b   1.000
_cell.length_c   1.000
_cell.angle_alpha   90.00
_cell.angle_beta   90.00
_cell.angle_gamma   90.00
#
_symmetry.space_group_name_H-M   'P 1'
#
loop_
_entity.id
_entity.type
_entity.pdbx_description
1 polymer ?
#
loop_
_entity_poly.entity_id
_entity_poly.type
_entity_poly.pdbx_seq_one_letter_code
_entity_poly.pdbx_strand_id
1 'polypeptide(L)'
;MITKKGILSGFLILSFISISAYARTNIETYQRGMLIIDKALLKTAQCAGVNTSDISIKWGSDNSGNLTANIQCNDANGCKTQEISVKFSQEEMATIQAGQFSDQSLKEKFVPLFKTL
;
A
#
# COMPACT_ATOMS: atom_id res chain seq x y z
N MET A 1 64.67 -10.13 32.70
CA MET A 1 63.61 -10.53 33.65
C MET A 1 62.29 -9.99 33.11
N ILE A 2 61.44 -10.86 32.56
CA ILE A 2 60.17 -10.50 31.91
C ILE A 2 59.05 -10.65 32.94
N THR A 3 58.23 -9.60 33.11
CA THR A 3 56.94 -9.69 33.80
C THR A 3 55.91 -8.76 33.16
N LYS A 4 54.97 -9.38 32.44
CA LYS A 4 53.49 -9.18 32.38
C LYS A 4 52.95 -7.93 33.13
N LYS A 5 51.95 -7.16 32.69
CA LYS A 5 50.71 -7.42 31.93
C LYS A 5 49.97 -6.05 31.85
N GLY A 6 49.15 -5.81 30.83
CA GLY A 6 48.21 -4.67 30.86
C GLY A 6 47.54 -4.37 29.54
N ILE A 7 46.61 -5.24 29.13
CA ILE A 7 45.67 -5.01 28.02
C ILE A 7 44.60 -4.04 28.51
N LEU A 8 44.31 -2.98 27.75
CA LEU A 8 43.05 -2.22 27.69
C LEU A 8 43.34 -1.09 26.68
N SER A 9 42.47 -0.58 25.83
CA SER A 9 41.08 -0.82 25.43
C SER A 9 40.82 0.36 24.46
N GLY A 10 40.15 0.15 23.32
CA GLY A 10 39.77 1.30 22.48
C GLY A 10 39.56 1.04 21.00
N PHE A 11 38.82 -0.01 20.65
CA PHE A 11 38.20 -0.11 19.32
C PHE A 11 37.12 0.99 19.23
N LEU A 12 37.42 2.10 18.56
CA LEU A 12 36.43 3.12 18.23
C LEU A 12 35.81 2.74 16.88
N ILE A 13 34.89 1.78 16.92
CA ILE A 13 34.03 1.46 15.77
C ILE A 13 32.97 2.56 15.72
N LEU A 14 33.12 3.50 14.79
CA LEU A 14 32.04 4.40 14.41
C LEU A 14 30.95 3.57 13.71
N SER A 15 30.01 3.08 14.50
CA SER A 15 28.78 2.48 14.05
C SER A 15 27.92 3.57 13.39
N PHE A 16 28.05 3.77 12.07
CA PHE A 16 27.02 4.41 11.28
C PHE A 16 25.81 3.46 11.19
N ILE A 17 25.07 3.35 12.29
CA ILE A 17 23.83 2.58 12.36
C ILE A 17 22.66 3.56 12.27
N SER A 18 22.15 3.57 11.04
CA SER A 18 20.74 3.59 10.64
C SER A 18 19.90 4.82 10.92
N ILE A 19 19.41 5.43 9.82
CA ILE A 19 17.98 5.71 9.70
C ILE A 19 17.50 5.42 8.27
N SER A 20 17.31 4.14 7.94
CA SER A 20 16.41 3.73 6.83
C SER A 20 15.08 3.25 7.40
N ALA A 21 14.62 3.85 8.50
CA ALA A 21 13.39 3.44 9.18
C ALA A 21 12.11 4.04 8.55
N TYR A 22 12.22 5.06 7.70
CA TYR A 22 11.06 5.87 7.30
C TYR A 22 10.25 5.38 6.10
N ALA A 23 10.67 4.29 5.44
CA ALA A 23 9.91 3.69 4.33
C ALA A 23 9.24 2.36 4.70
N ARG A 24 9.53 1.78 5.87
CA ARG A 24 8.91 0.53 6.34
C ARG A 24 7.56 0.72 7.05
N THR A 25 7.10 1.96 7.24
CA THR A 25 6.13 2.29 8.30
C THR A 25 4.69 2.62 7.89
N ASN A 26 4.34 2.73 6.59
CA ASN A 26 2.96 3.07 6.19
C ASN A 26 2.18 1.88 5.63
N ILE A 27 2.79 1.08 4.74
CA ILE A 27 2.15 -0.11 4.17
C ILE A 27 1.82 -1.12 5.27
N GLU A 28 2.72 -1.34 6.23
CA GLU A 28 2.48 -2.23 7.38
C GLU A 28 1.39 -1.68 8.32
N THR A 29 1.37 -0.37 8.56
CA THR A 29 0.39 0.28 9.44
C THR A 29 -1.05 0.20 8.89
N TYR A 30 -1.21 0.30 7.58
CA TYR A 30 -2.52 0.37 6.91
C TYR A 30 -2.94 -0.91 6.18
N GLN A 31 -2.33 -2.07 6.48
CA GLN A 31 -2.66 -3.35 5.82
C GLN A 31 -4.14 -3.66 5.84
N ARG A 32 -4.82 -3.44 6.98
CA ARG A 32 -6.26 -3.68 7.09
C ARG A 32 -7.06 -2.76 6.16
N GLY A 33 -6.69 -1.49 6.08
CA GLY A 33 -7.33 -0.54 5.17
C GLY A 33 -7.17 -0.95 3.71
N MET A 34 -5.95 -1.33 3.29
CA MET A 34 -5.71 -1.83 1.93
C MET A 34 -6.55 -3.06 1.60
N LEU A 35 -6.66 -4.03 2.52
CA LEU A 35 -7.51 -5.20 2.33
C LEU A 35 -9.01 -4.87 2.16
N ILE A 36 -9.51 -3.84 2.86
CA ILE A 36 -10.89 -3.37 2.69
C ILE A 36 -11.08 -2.77 1.30
N ILE A 37 -10.13 -1.95 0.87
CA ILE A 37 -10.13 -1.30 -0.44
C ILE A 37 -10.06 -2.35 -1.56
N ASP A 38 -9.16 -3.33 -1.45
CA ASP A 38 -9.02 -4.42 -2.41
C ASP A 38 -10.35 -5.19 -2.54
N LYS A 39 -11.01 -5.51 -1.42
CA LYS A 39 -12.33 -6.17 -1.44
C LYS A 39 -13.40 -5.32 -2.12
N ALA A 40 -13.43 -4.01 -1.84
CA ALA A 40 -14.39 -3.09 -2.46
C ALA A 40 -14.19 -3.00 -3.98
N LEU A 41 -12.93 -2.94 -4.44
CA LEU A 41 -12.59 -2.98 -5.86
C LEU A 41 -13.03 -4.28 -6.52
N LEU A 42 -12.70 -5.43 -5.93
CA LEU A 42 -13.05 -6.74 -6.51
C LEU A 42 -14.58 -6.94 -6.56
N LYS A 43 -15.31 -6.49 -5.53
CA LYS A 43 -16.78 -6.49 -5.55
C LYS A 43 -17.32 -5.59 -6.67
N THR A 44 -16.72 -4.42 -6.85
CA THR A 44 -17.09 -3.49 -7.92
C THR A 44 -16.83 -4.11 -9.29
N ALA A 45 -15.69 -4.78 -9.50
CA ALA A 45 -15.38 -5.51 -10.72
C ALA A 45 -16.43 -6.60 -11.01
N GLN A 46 -16.82 -7.39 -10.01
CA GLN A 46 -17.85 -8.42 -10.15
C GLN A 46 -19.21 -7.81 -10.55
N CYS A 47 -19.61 -6.71 -9.91
CA CYS A 47 -20.83 -5.99 -10.30
C CYS A 47 -20.77 -5.48 -11.74
N ALA A 48 -19.58 -5.16 -12.24
CA ALA A 48 -19.35 -4.75 -13.62
C ALA A 48 -19.31 -5.92 -14.62
N GLY A 49 -19.42 -7.16 -14.16
CA GLY A 49 -19.26 -8.35 -14.99
C GLY A 49 -17.80 -8.69 -15.35
N VAL A 50 -16.82 -8.06 -14.68
CA VAL A 50 -15.39 -8.34 -14.87
C VAL A 50 -14.97 -9.48 -13.95
N ASN A 51 -14.21 -10.44 -14.49
CA ASN A 51 -13.63 -11.50 -13.68
C ASN A 51 -12.51 -10.91 -12.79
N THR A 52 -12.58 -11.21 -11.49
CA THR A 52 -11.62 -10.70 -10.51
C THR A 52 -10.19 -11.18 -10.77
N SER A 53 -9.99 -12.30 -11.48
CA SER A 53 -8.64 -12.75 -11.87
C SER A 53 -7.96 -11.81 -12.87
N ASP A 54 -8.72 -10.98 -13.57
CA ASP A 54 -8.20 -10.00 -14.51
C ASP A 54 -7.79 -8.68 -13.85
N ILE A 55 -8.05 -8.55 -12.54
CA ILE A 55 -7.67 -7.39 -11.72
C ILE A 55 -6.39 -7.69 -10.95
N SER A 56 -5.40 -6.81 -11.07
CA SER A 56 -4.22 -6.82 -10.22
C SER A 56 -4.04 -5.46 -9.55
N ILE A 57 -3.59 -5.48 -8.29
CA ILE A 57 -3.46 -4.30 -7.46
C ILE A 57 -2.03 -4.27 -6.92
N LYS A 58 -1.35 -3.13 -7.10
CA LYS A 58 -0.03 -2.87 -6.53
C LYS A 58 -0.08 -1.62 -5.69
N TRP A 59 0.28 -1.77 -4.42
CA TRP A 59 0.31 -0.69 -3.46
C TRP A 59 1.70 -0.03 -3.43
N GLY A 60 1.70 1.29 -3.42
CA GLY A 60 2.88 2.12 -3.16
C GLY A 60 2.55 3.23 -2.18
N SER A 61 3.58 3.91 -1.69
CA SER A 61 3.44 5.10 -0.85
C SER A 61 4.29 6.24 -1.39
N ASP A 62 3.77 7.47 -1.34
CA ASP A 62 4.56 8.66 -1.66
C ASP A 62 5.39 9.14 -0.46
N ASN A 63 6.24 10.15 -0.67
CA ASN A 63 7.09 10.74 0.37
C ASN A 63 6.28 11.42 1.50
N SER A 64 5.01 11.74 1.25
CA SER A 64 4.07 12.26 2.24
C SER A 64 3.34 11.14 3.00
N GLY A 65 3.65 9.88 2.71
CA GLY A 65 3.05 8.69 3.33
C GLY A 65 1.63 8.38 2.87
N ASN A 66 1.12 9.06 1.85
CA ASN A 66 -0.16 8.69 1.24
C ASN A 66 0.02 7.40 0.46
N LEU A 67 -1.02 6.56 0.45
CA LEU A 67 -0.99 5.30 -0.30
C LEU A 67 -1.58 5.49 -1.69
N THR A 68 -1.04 4.76 -2.65
CA THR A 68 -1.55 4.71 -4.02
C THR A 68 -1.78 3.25 -4.41
N ALA A 69 -3.01 2.95 -4.81
CA ALA A 69 -3.37 1.69 -5.44
C ALA A 69 -3.21 1.85 -6.96
N ASN A 70 -2.22 1.18 -7.54
CA ASN A 70 -2.09 1.04 -8.99
C ASN A 70 -2.83 -0.23 -9.39
N ILE A 71 -3.92 -0.06 -10.12
CA ILE A 71 -4.86 -1.12 -10.45
C ILE A 71 -4.77 -1.35 -11.94
N GLN A 72 -4.46 -2.58 -12.33
CA GLN A 72 -4.49 -3.01 -13.72
C GLN A 72 -5.68 -3.94 -13.94
N CYS A 73 -6.40 -3.71 -15.04
CA CYS A 73 -7.44 -4.60 -15.52
C CYS A 73 -7.08 -5.13 -16.91
N ASN A 74 -7.00 -6.45 -17.02
CA ASN A 74 -6.62 -7.15 -18.26
C ASN A 74 -7.83 -7.64 -19.07
N ASP A 75 -9.05 -7.44 -18.57
CA ASP A 75 -10.28 -7.74 -19.33
C ASP A 75 -10.62 -6.59 -20.29
N ALA A 76 -10.18 -6.74 -21.55
CA ALA A 76 -10.44 -5.76 -22.60
C ALA A 76 -11.94 -5.54 -22.90
N ASN A 77 -12.81 -6.48 -22.51
CA ASN A 77 -14.24 -6.40 -22.76
C ASN A 77 -14.96 -5.65 -21.65
N GLY A 78 -14.66 -5.92 -20.39
CA GLY A 78 -15.32 -5.29 -19.24
C GLY A 78 -14.65 -4.02 -18.72
N CYS A 79 -13.36 -3.78 -18.99
CA CYS A 79 -12.64 -2.62 -18.48
C CYS A 79 -12.52 -1.48 -19.50
N LYS A 80 -12.86 -0.26 -19.02
CA LYS A 80 -12.83 0.97 -19.79
C LYS A 80 -11.40 1.46 -19.99
N THR A 81 -10.58 1.32 -18.97
CA THR A 81 -9.13 1.58 -19.01
C THR A 81 -8.38 0.35 -18.52
N GLN A 82 -7.16 0.16 -19.01
CA GLN A 82 -6.33 -0.98 -18.59
C GLN A 82 -5.61 -0.72 -17.26
N GLU A 83 -5.44 0.55 -16.89
CA GLU A 83 -4.79 0.93 -15.65
C GLU A 83 -5.42 2.20 -15.08
N ILE A 84 -5.52 2.27 -13.75
CA ILE A 84 -5.78 3.49 -12.99
C ILE A 84 -4.89 3.55 -11.75
N SER A 85 -4.59 4.76 -11.28
CA SER A 85 -3.96 4.98 -9.99
C SER A 85 -4.93 5.72 -9.08
N VAL A 86 -5.27 5.12 -7.94
CA VAL A 86 -6.17 5.71 -6.95
C VAL A 86 -5.36 6.07 -5.70
N LYS A 87 -5.35 7.34 -5.35
CA LYS A 87 -4.64 7.86 -4.18
C LYS A 87 -5.57 7.89 -2.96
N PHE A 88 -5.02 7.50 -1.82
CA PHE A 88 -5.64 7.52 -0.51
C PHE A 88 -4.75 8.30 0.45
N SER A 89 -5.30 9.35 1.07
CA SER A 89 -4.56 10.07 2.11
C SER A 89 -4.40 9.20 3.36
N GLN A 90 -3.45 9.54 4.24
CA GLN A 90 -3.30 8.85 5.52
C GLN A 90 -4.57 8.90 6.38
N GLU A 91 -5.27 10.04 6.36
CA GLU A 91 -6.55 10.22 7.05
C GLU A 91 -7.65 9.32 6.46
N GLU A 92 -7.72 9.25 5.12
CA GLU A 92 -8.65 8.36 4.44
C GLU A 92 -8.36 6.90 4.81
N MET A 93 -7.10 6.48 4.79
CA MET A 93 -6.71 5.13 5.20
C MET A 93 -7.04 4.84 6.67
N ALA A 94 -6.88 5.81 7.56
CA ALA A 94 -7.23 5.67 8.98
C ALA A 94 -8.73 5.47 9.18
N THR A 95 -9.57 6.26 8.49
CA THR A 95 -11.04 6.13 8.56
C THR A 95 -11.54 4.81 7.96
N ILE A 96 -10.96 4.36 6.84
CA ILE A 96 -11.24 3.05 6.24
C ILE A 96 -10.90 1.93 7.22
N GLN A 97 -9.72 1.97 7.83
CA GLN A 97 -9.28 0.97 8.80
C GLN A 97 -10.15 0.92 10.06
N ALA A 98 -10.66 2.07 10.51
CA ALA A 98 -11.60 2.19 11.61
C ALA A 98 -13.02 1.68 11.26
N GLY A 99 -13.29 1.35 9.98
CA GLY A 99 -14.60 0.92 9.51
C GLY A 99 -15.62 2.06 9.45
N GLN A 100 -15.15 3.31 9.41
CA GLN A 100 -15.98 4.52 9.36
C GLN A 100 -16.16 5.07 7.94
N PHE A 101 -15.62 4.36 6.94
CA PHE A 101 -15.67 4.76 5.55
C PHE A 101 -16.81 4.06 4.81
N SER A 102 -17.43 4.74 3.84
CA SER A 102 -18.57 4.18 3.12
C SER A 102 -18.13 3.33 1.92
N ASP A 103 -18.76 2.17 1.74
CA ASP A 103 -18.55 1.30 0.55
C ASP A 103 -18.85 2.04 -0.76
N GLN A 104 -19.82 2.95 -0.74
CA GLN A 104 -20.22 3.74 -1.90
C GLN A 104 -19.10 4.69 -2.35
N SER A 105 -18.44 5.35 -1.40
CA SER A 105 -17.30 6.24 -1.71
C SER A 105 -16.13 5.47 -2.34
N LEU A 106 -15.87 4.23 -1.90
CA LEU A 106 -14.87 3.37 -2.55
C LEU A 106 -15.31 2.94 -3.94
N LYS A 107 -16.57 2.53 -4.12
CA LYS A 107 -17.11 2.16 -5.44
C LYS A 107 -16.91 3.29 -6.45
N GLU A 108 -17.25 4.53 -6.08
CA GLU A 108 -17.13 5.70 -6.96
C GLU A 108 -15.69 5.94 -7.42
N LYS A 109 -14.69 5.65 -6.60
CA LYS A 109 -13.27 5.73 -6.99
C LYS A 109 -12.87 4.70 -8.03
N PHE A 110 -13.59 3.58 -8.13
CA PHE A 110 -13.28 2.48 -9.05
C PHE A 110 -14.16 2.44 -10.30
N VAL A 111 -15.33 3.09 -10.28
CA VAL A 111 -16.22 3.17 -11.45
C VAL A 111 -15.50 3.55 -12.75
N PRO A 112 -14.56 4.52 -12.76
CA PRO A 112 -13.86 4.89 -13.99
C PRO A 112 -13.08 3.75 -14.67
N LEU A 113 -12.72 2.68 -13.95
CA LEU A 113 -12.00 1.52 -14.50
C LEU A 113 -12.89 0.64 -15.39
N PHE A 114 -14.19 0.61 -15.13
CA PHE A 114 -15.10 -0.39 -15.70
C PHE A 114 -16.05 0.24 -16.73
N LYS A 115 -16.45 -0.53 -17.77
CA LYS A 115 -17.36 -0.03 -18.80
C LYS A 115 -18.82 0.02 -18.36
N THR A 116 -19.20 -0.85 -17.43
CA THR A 116 -20.61 -1.08 -17.04
C THR A 116 -20.70 -1.10 -15.53
N LEU A 117 -21.36 -0.12 -14.89
CA LEU A 117 -21.54 -0.04 -13.43
C LEU A 117 -22.71 0.83 -12.99
#